data_AF-A0A524QCR1-F1
#
_entry.id   AF-A0A524QCR1-F1
#
_cell.length_a   1.000
_cell.length_b   1.000
_cell.length_c   1.000
_cell.angle_alpha   90.00
_cell.angle_beta   90.00
_cell.angle_gamma   90.00
#
_symmetry.space_group_name_H-M   'P 1'
#
loop_
_entity.id
_entity.type
_entity.pdbx_description
1 polymer ?
#
loop_
_entity_poly.entity_id
_entity_poly.type
_entity_poly.pdbx_seq_one_letter_code
_entity_poly.pdbx_strand_id
1 'polypeptide(L)'
;MYLEGRSMTLTVLTVLKSGGEYTPEWVYKLEKAVLRHLSVPHRFKCLSDVALQCETIALAHDWPGWWSKIEVFRPGIVTGPTLYLDLDTVLVGSIDRLADFPEDFAMMRNLNASWMPG
;
A
#
# COMPACT_ATOMS: atom_id res chain seq x y z
N MET A 1 -9.48 28.18 16.21
CA MET A 1 -9.10 27.24 17.28
C MET A 1 -9.18 25.83 16.69
N TYR A 2 -8.15 25.46 15.92
CA TYR A 2 -8.05 24.11 15.37
C TYR A 2 -7.42 23.24 16.46
N LEU A 3 -8.09 22.13 16.78
CA LEU A 3 -7.59 21.16 17.74
C LEU A 3 -6.29 20.56 17.18
N GLU A 4 -5.17 20.81 17.85
CA GLU A 4 -4.01 19.93 17.79
C GLU A 4 -4.45 18.54 18.26
N GLY A 5 -4.31 17.51 17.42
CA GLY A 5 -4.55 16.16 17.92
C GLY A 5 -4.80 15.08 16.88
N ARG A 6 -3.85 14.88 15.97
CA ARG A 6 -3.16 13.60 15.64
C ARG A 6 -2.58 13.73 14.23
N SER A 7 -1.32 14.13 14.12
CA SER A 7 -0.54 13.86 12.90
C SER A 7 -0.29 12.35 12.86
N MET A 8 -1.27 11.59 12.37
CA MET A 8 -1.10 10.16 12.14
C MET A 8 -0.27 10.03 10.87
N THR A 9 0.96 9.55 11.02
CA THR A 9 1.87 9.34 9.89
C THR A 9 1.21 8.41 8.87
N LEU A 10 1.15 8.85 7.61
CA LEU A 10 0.67 8.05 6.50
C LEU A 10 1.45 6.73 6.42
N THR A 11 0.75 5.63 6.21
CA THR A 11 1.38 4.34 5.88
C THR A 11 1.23 4.06 4.40
N VAL A 12 2.33 3.83 3.70
CA VAL A 12 2.33 3.22 2.37
C VAL A 12 2.50 1.72 2.55
N LEU A 13 1.55 0.96 2.01
CA LEU A 13 1.43 -0.48 2.23
C LEU A 13 1.50 -1.23 0.92
N THR A 14 2.22 -2.35 0.92
CA THR A 14 2.23 -3.31 -0.19
C THR A 14 2.22 -4.74 0.34
N VAL A 15 2.07 -5.74 -0.54
CA VAL A 15 2.06 -7.16 -0.17
C VAL A 15 3.05 -7.92 -1.03
N LEU A 16 3.89 -8.73 -0.41
CA LEU A 16 4.74 -9.73 -1.07
C LEU A 16 4.45 -11.10 -0.47
N LYS A 17 3.88 -11.99 -1.27
CA LYS A 17 3.70 -13.42 -0.92
C LYS A 17 4.76 -14.25 -1.64
N SER A 18 5.44 -15.14 -0.92
CA SER A 18 6.39 -16.10 -1.48
C SER A 18 5.74 -17.01 -2.53
N GLY A 19 6.56 -17.57 -3.43
CA GLY A 19 6.10 -18.49 -4.49
C GLY A 19 5.51 -17.82 -5.74
N GLY A 20 5.47 -16.48 -5.79
CA GLY A 20 5.11 -15.72 -6.99
C GLY A 20 6.31 -15.27 -7.83
N GLU A 21 6.03 -14.48 -8.87
CA GLU A 21 7.03 -13.90 -9.77
C GLU A 21 7.74 -12.67 -9.16
N TYR A 22 7.10 -12.02 -8.19
CA TYR A 22 7.65 -10.89 -7.47
C TYR A 22 8.63 -11.35 -6.38
N THR A 23 9.70 -10.59 -6.23
CA THR A 23 10.80 -10.82 -5.29
C THR A 23 10.95 -9.63 -4.34
N PRO A 24 11.72 -9.75 -3.24
CA PRO A 24 12.04 -8.61 -2.37
C PRO A 24 12.58 -7.38 -3.11
N GLU A 25 13.26 -7.56 -4.24
CA GLU A 25 13.77 -6.45 -5.04
C GLU A 25 12.66 -5.50 -5.51
N TRP A 26 11.48 -6.03 -5.84
CA TRP A 26 10.33 -5.24 -6.27
C TRP A 26 9.76 -4.40 -5.14
N VAL A 27 9.75 -4.93 -3.91
CA VAL A 27 9.37 -4.17 -2.71
C VAL A 27 10.30 -2.96 -2.54
N TYR A 28 11.61 -3.16 -2.67
CA TYR A 28 12.58 -2.08 -2.51
C TYR A 28 12.57 -1.07 -3.67
N LYS A 29 12.23 -1.52 -4.88
CA LYS A 29 12.00 -0.62 -6.03
C LYS A 29 10.80 0.28 -5.77
N LEU A 30 9.70 -0.30 -5.29
CA LEU A 30 8.49 0.46 -4.93
C LEU A 30 8.76 1.42 -3.78
N GLU A 31 9.44 0.98 -2.71
CA GLU A 31 9.84 1.83 -1.58
C GLU A 31 10.66 3.05 -2.06
N LYS A 32 11.68 2.83 -2.90
CA LYS A 32 12.48 3.92 -3.50
C LYS A 32 11.66 4.83 -4.41
N ALA A 33 10.68 4.30 -5.13
CA ALA A 33 9.80 5.09 -5.98
C ALA A 33 8.87 5.96 -5.13
N VAL A 34 8.32 5.43 -4.04
CA VAL A 34 7.50 6.15 -3.06
C VAL A 34 8.32 7.28 -2.44
N LEU A 35 9.53 7.01 -1.96
CA LEU A 35 10.43 8.03 -1.41
C LEU A 35 10.74 9.18 -2.39
N ARG A 36 10.75 8.89 -3.70
CA ARG A 36 11.00 9.88 -4.75
C ARG A 36 9.77 10.72 -5.11
N HIS A 37 8.58 10.11 -5.00
CA HIS A 37 7.34 10.65 -5.57
C HIS A 37 6.27 11.03 -4.55
N LEU A 38 6.52 10.80 -3.26
CA LEU A 38 5.64 11.16 -2.16
C LEU A 38 6.41 12.04 -1.17
N SER A 39 6.08 13.32 -1.14
CA SER A 39 6.79 14.34 -0.37
C SER A 39 6.36 14.40 1.10
N VAL A 40 5.16 13.92 1.41
CA VAL A 40 4.64 13.88 2.79
C VAL A 40 5.40 12.85 3.64
N PRO A 41 5.61 13.10 4.94
CA PRO A 41 6.19 12.10 5.84
C PRO A 41 5.33 10.83 5.90
N HIS A 42 5.95 9.67 5.68
CA HIS A 42 5.26 8.40 5.63
C HIS A 42 6.13 7.26 6.17
N ARG A 43 5.48 6.14 6.51
CA ARG A 43 6.12 4.85 6.76
C ARG A 43 5.85 3.94 5.58
N PHE A 44 6.84 3.17 5.15
CA PHE A 44 6.65 2.12 4.16
C PHE A 44 6.60 0.77 4.86
N LYS A 45 5.57 -0.04 4.58
CA LYS A 45 5.40 -1.38 5.15
C LYS A 45 5.04 -2.40 4.08
N CYS A 46 5.49 -3.64 4.28
CA CYS A 46 5.11 -4.77 3.45
C CYS A 46 4.44 -5.87 4.27
N LEU A 47 3.27 -6.34 3.85
CA LEU A 47 2.71 -7.60 4.35
C LEU A 47 3.44 -8.75 3.65
N SER A 48 4.10 -9.61 4.41
CA SER A 48 4.90 -10.68 3.83
C SER A 48 5.10 -11.89 4.72
N ASP A 49 5.40 -13.03 4.09
CA ASP A 49 5.87 -14.28 4.69
C ASP A 49 7.39 -14.50 4.50
N VAL A 50 8.10 -13.54 3.89
CA VAL A 50 9.56 -13.57 3.75
C VAL A 50 10.23 -12.45 4.53
N ALA A 51 11.51 -12.64 4.85
CA ALA A 51 12.32 -11.62 5.52
C ALA A 51 12.68 -10.48 4.54
N LEU A 52 12.38 -9.24 4.95
CA LEU A 52 12.67 -8.03 4.18
C LEU A 52 13.49 -7.03 5.00
N GLN A 53 14.14 -6.10 4.30
CA GLN A 53 14.91 -5.01 4.92
C GLN A 53 14.03 -3.83 5.38
N CYS A 54 12.83 -3.71 4.82
CA CYS A 54 11.85 -2.71 5.24
C CYS A 54 10.94 -3.25 6.36
N GLU A 55 10.12 -2.37 6.93
CA GLU A 55 9.17 -2.78 7.97
C GLU A 55 8.17 -3.81 7.41
N THR A 56 8.11 -4.96 8.08
CA THR A 56 7.32 -6.10 7.61
C THR A 56 6.22 -6.44 8.61
N ILE A 57 5.03 -6.70 8.10
CA ILE A 57 3.90 -7.23 8.84
C ILE A 57 3.71 -8.68 8.39
N ALA A 58 3.73 -9.63 9.32
CA ALA A 58 3.51 -11.03 8.99
C ALA A 58 2.10 -11.26 8.41
N LEU A 59 2.03 -12.03 7.32
CA LEU A 59 0.78 -12.63 6.85
C LEU A 59 0.25 -13.59 7.93
N ALA A 60 -1.04 -13.52 8.24
CA ALA A 60 -1.67 -14.39 9.23
C ALA A 60 -2.35 -15.60 8.58
N HIS A 61 -2.57 -15.54 7.27
CA HIS A 61 -3.21 -16.58 6.50
C HIS A 61 -2.32 -16.98 5.33
N ASP A 62 -2.43 -18.22 4.90
CA ASP A 62 -1.69 -18.74 3.75
C ASP A 62 -2.51 -18.63 2.45
N TRP A 63 -3.04 -17.42 2.17
CA TRP A 63 -3.80 -17.18 0.95
C TRP A 63 -2.89 -17.33 -0.28
N PRO A 64 -3.36 -17.99 -1.35
CA PRO A 64 -2.52 -18.26 -2.51
C PRO A 64 -2.19 -16.99 -3.30
N GLY A 65 -0.90 -16.75 -3.51
CA GLY A 65 -0.40 -15.66 -4.36
C GLY A 65 -0.99 -14.29 -4.00
N TRP A 66 -1.50 -13.59 -5.00
CA TRP A 66 -2.02 -12.22 -4.85
C TRP A 66 -3.20 -12.11 -3.88
N TRP A 67 -3.94 -13.19 -3.59
CA TRP A 67 -5.05 -13.16 -2.63
C TRP A 67 -4.61 -12.82 -1.20
N SER A 68 -3.33 -12.97 -0.88
CA SER A 68 -2.74 -12.47 0.38
C SER A 68 -2.99 -10.96 0.59
N LYS A 69 -3.24 -10.20 -0.48
CA LYS A 69 -3.63 -8.78 -0.45
C LYS A 69 -4.89 -8.49 0.38
N ILE A 70 -5.83 -9.43 0.48
CA ILE A 70 -7.04 -9.23 1.29
C ILE A 70 -6.69 -8.98 2.77
N GLU A 71 -5.54 -9.47 3.24
CA GLU A 71 -5.07 -9.21 4.60
C GLU A 71 -4.73 -7.73 4.87
N VAL A 72 -4.67 -6.86 3.85
CA VAL A 72 -4.55 -5.40 4.02
C VAL A 72 -5.72 -4.84 4.86
N PHE A 73 -6.88 -5.48 4.83
CA PHE A 73 -8.04 -5.10 5.64
C PHE A 73 -8.05 -5.73 7.04
N ARG A 74 -7.00 -6.49 7.42
CA ARG A 74 -6.93 -7.14 8.74
C ARG A 74 -6.91 -6.07 9.85
N PRO A 75 -7.84 -6.10 10.82
CA PRO A 75 -7.88 -5.10 11.88
C PRO A 75 -6.57 -5.02 12.66
N GLY A 76 -6.12 -3.79 12.95
CA GLY A 76 -4.98 -3.54 13.83
C GLY A 76 -3.58 -3.69 13.22
N ILE A 77 -3.45 -3.93 11.91
CA ILE A 77 -2.12 -4.04 11.27
C ILE A 77 -1.49 -2.69 10.92
N VAL A 78 -2.34 -1.68 10.70
CA VAL A 78 -1.97 -0.29 10.42
C VAL A 78 -2.92 0.63 11.19
N THR A 79 -2.49 1.85 11.44
CA THR A 79 -3.27 2.87 12.13
C THR A 79 -3.18 4.18 11.37
N GLY A 80 -4.32 4.85 11.17
CA GLY A 80 -4.37 6.12 10.43
C GLY A 80 -4.46 5.92 8.91
N PRO A 81 -4.26 6.98 8.13
CA PRO A 81 -4.39 6.94 6.68
C PRO A 81 -3.40 5.95 6.08
N THR A 82 -3.87 5.17 5.10
CA THR A 82 -3.08 4.13 4.44
C THR A 82 -3.26 4.21 2.93
N LEU A 83 -2.14 4.31 2.21
CA LEU A 83 -2.09 4.22 0.75
C LEU A 83 -1.56 2.83 0.37
N TYR A 84 -2.40 2.01 -0.25
CA TYR A 84 -1.99 0.70 -0.76
C TYR A 84 -1.52 0.80 -2.22
N LEU A 85 -0.40 0.14 -2.54
CA LEU A 85 0.15 0.02 -3.90
C LEU A 85 0.58 -1.43 -4.17
N ASP A 86 0.17 -1.98 -5.33
CA ASP A 86 0.61 -3.30 -5.79
C ASP A 86 2.09 -3.26 -6.25
N LEU A 87 2.78 -4.40 -6.23
CA LEU A 87 4.20 -4.50 -6.61
C LEU A 87 4.46 -4.29 -8.12
N ASP A 88 3.41 -4.43 -8.93
CA ASP A 88 3.42 -4.20 -10.38
C ASP A 88 3.22 -2.72 -10.75
N THR A 89 3.24 -1.83 -9.76
CA THR A 89 3.05 -0.39 -9.94
C THR A 89 4.38 0.34 -10.14
N VAL A 90 4.44 1.17 -11.19
CA VAL A 90 5.56 2.09 -11.44
C VAL A 90 5.08 3.53 -11.25
N LEU A 91 5.66 4.24 -10.27
CA LEU A 91 5.41 5.66 -10.06
C LEU A 91 6.27 6.50 -11.00
N VAL A 92 5.64 7.33 -11.82
CA VAL A 92 6.29 8.17 -12.85
C VAL A 92 6.22 9.67 -12.54
N GLY A 93 5.58 10.05 -11.44
CA GLY A 93 5.32 11.44 -11.06
C GLY A 93 4.82 11.52 -9.63
N SER A 94 4.65 12.75 -9.12
CA SER A 94 4.17 12.97 -7.75
C SER A 94 2.81 12.31 -7.52
N ILE A 95 2.68 11.64 -6.38
CA ILE A 95 1.45 11.02 -5.89
C ILE A 95 0.91 11.71 -4.62
N ASP A 96 1.37 12.93 -4.32
CA ASP A 96 0.97 13.67 -3.11
C ASP A 96 -0.54 13.85 -2.98
N ARG A 97 -1.25 13.94 -4.09
CA ARG A 97 -2.73 14.04 -4.11
C ARG A 97 -3.44 12.81 -3.54
N LEU A 98 -2.78 11.66 -3.51
CA LEU A 98 -3.35 10.44 -2.92
C LEU A 98 -3.21 10.41 -1.39
N ALA A 99 -2.30 11.20 -0.82
CA ALA A 99 -2.05 11.23 0.62
C ALA A 99 -3.08 12.01 1.44
N ASP A 100 -3.75 12.97 0.80
CA ASP A 100 -4.74 13.86 1.42
C ASP A 100 -6.14 13.63 0.84
N PHE A 101 -6.45 12.35 0.53
CA PHE A 101 -7.76 12.01 0.01
C PHE A 101 -8.81 12.06 1.14
N PRO A 102 -9.91 12.82 0.99
CA PRO A 102 -10.79 13.15 2.11
C PRO A 102 -11.75 12.03 2.54
N GLU A 103 -11.84 10.96 1.74
CA GLU A 103 -12.77 9.86 1.97
C GLU A 103 -12.17 8.75 2.84
N ASP A 104 -13.01 8.08 3.63
CA ASP A 104 -12.58 6.96 4.49
C ASP A 104 -11.99 5.79 3.69
N PHE A 105 -12.46 5.60 2.46
CA PHE A 105 -11.97 4.57 1.55
C PHE A 105 -12.14 4.98 0.08
N ALA A 106 -11.07 4.85 -0.70
CA ALA A 106 -11.07 5.11 -2.12
C ALA A 106 -10.23 4.07 -2.86
N MET A 107 -10.64 3.75 -4.09
CA MET A 107 -9.89 2.90 -5.01
C MET A 107 -9.94 3.49 -6.42
N MET A 108 -8.93 3.19 -7.22
CA MET A 108 -8.93 3.57 -8.63
C MET A 108 -10.09 2.87 -9.35
N ARG A 109 -10.91 3.64 -10.06
CA ARG A 109 -11.94 3.09 -10.93
C ARG A 109 -11.27 2.30 -12.07
N ASN A 110 -11.81 1.13 -12.38
CA ASN A 110 -11.39 0.35 -13.55
C ASN A 110 -11.36 1.22 -14.81
N LEU A 111 -10.28 1.13 -15.57
CA LEU A 111 -10.06 1.94 -16.78
C LEU A 111 -10.93 1.49 -17.97
N ASN A 112 -11.49 0.28 -17.91
CA ASN A 112 -12.30 -0.34 -18.96
C ASN A 112 -13.81 -0.34 -18.63
N ALA A 113 -14.34 0.76 -18.09
CA ALA A 113 -15.74 0.88 -17.63
C ALA A 113 -16.83 0.69 -18.73
N SER A 114 -16.49 0.22 -19.93
CA SER A 114 -17.43 -0.09 -21.02
C SER A 114 -18.19 -1.41 -20.85
N TRP A 115 -17.92 -2.19 -19.80
CA TRP A 115 -18.58 -3.47 -19.54
C TRP A 115 -19.27 -3.49 -18.16
N MET A 116 -20.37 -2.75 -18.03
CA MET A 116 -21.35 -2.93 -16.96
C MET A 116 -22.74 -2.91 -17.63
N PRO A 117 -23.46 -4.04 -17.72
CA PRO A 117 -24.87 -4.03 -18.11
C PRO A 117 -25.64 -3.28 -17.02
N GLY A 118 -26.48 -2.31 -17.44
CA GLY A 118 -27.45 -1.66 -16.57
C GLY A 118 -28.62 -2.57 -16.19
#